data_AF-A0A9P9STZ3-F1
#
_entry.id   AF-A0A9P9STZ3-F1
#
_cell.length_a   1.000
_cell.length_b   1.000
_cell.length_c   1.000
_cell.angle_alpha   90.00
_cell.angle_beta   90.00
_cell.angle_gamma   90.00
#
_symmetry.space_group_name_H-M   'P 1'
#
loop_
_entity.id
_entity.type
_entity.pdbx_description
1 polymer ?
#
loop_
_entity_poly.entity_id
_entity_poly.type
_entity_poly.pdbx_seq_one_letter_code
_entity_poly.pdbx_strand_id
1 'polypeptide(L)'
;FHPFRFLPLELRRSIFNLTMSSTTTIHIREDNYDVTYVSSPPASLTINREARKVAREWELKKYPIWTVDDWQDIYLSPQNTILEIVIAPSKSASLNITWTELHAILGDALLAVKYLHVVCSTPERLARLFMLPEGEIVGVGESCVEKGLFGSEVISSDR
;
A
#
# COMPACT_ATOMS: atom_id res chain seq x y z
N PHE A 1 -6.85 16.35 -22.65
CA PHE A 1 -8.03 15.47 -22.72
C PHE A 1 -8.86 15.87 -23.93
N HIS A 2 -9.18 14.95 -24.85
CA HIS A 2 -9.94 15.27 -26.05
C HIS A 2 -11.46 15.31 -25.77
N PRO A 3 -12.15 16.42 -26.04
CA PRO A 3 -13.60 16.46 -25.90
C PRO A 3 -14.24 15.68 -27.06
N PHE A 4 -14.81 14.52 -26.77
CA PHE A 4 -15.50 13.64 -27.73
C PHE A 4 -16.87 14.17 -28.20
N ARG A 5 -16.97 15.48 -28.48
CA ARG A 5 -18.26 16.19 -28.69
C ARG A 5 -19.12 15.63 -29.82
N PHE A 6 -18.49 15.00 -30.81
CA PHE A 6 -19.16 14.42 -31.97
C PHE A 6 -19.66 12.98 -31.74
N LEU A 7 -19.36 12.37 -30.60
CA LEU A 7 -19.86 11.04 -30.27
C LEU A 7 -21.24 11.11 -29.57
N PRO A 8 -22.13 10.13 -29.84
CA PRO A 8 -23.32 9.89 -29.04
C PRO A 8 -23.03 9.87 -27.54
N LEU A 9 -24.02 10.26 -26.74
CA LEU A 9 -23.87 10.40 -25.29
C LEU A 9 -23.47 9.07 -24.63
N GLU A 10 -24.03 7.97 -25.13
CA GLU A 10 -23.79 6.61 -24.65
C GLU A 10 -22.31 6.24 -24.79
N LEU A 11 -21.73 6.49 -25.98
CA LEU A 11 -20.31 6.20 -26.23
C LEU A 11 -19.39 7.09 -25.40
N ARG A 12 -19.74 8.37 -25.23
CA ARG A 12 -18.97 9.26 -24.35
C ARG A 12 -18.96 8.76 -22.90
N ARG A 13 -20.10 8.32 -22.37
CA ARG A 13 -20.20 7.77 -21.01
C ARG A 13 -19.37 6.49 -20.87
N SER A 14 -19.44 5.59 -21.86
CA SER A 14 -18.63 4.37 -21.87
C SER A 14 -17.14 4.67 -21.86
N ILE A 15 -16.68 5.66 -22.64
CA ILE A 15 -15.27 6.08 -22.64
C ILE A 15 -14.86 6.56 -21.24
N PHE A 16 -15.66 7.41 -20.60
CA PHE A 16 -15.34 7.85 -19.24
C PHE A 16 -15.31 6.68 -18.26
N ASN A 17 -16.26 5.75 -18.31
CA ASN A 17 -16.26 4.57 -17.45
C ASN A 17 -15.00 3.72 -17.61
N LEU A 18 -14.48 3.59 -18.83
CA LEU A 18 -13.22 2.87 -19.09
C LEU A 18 -11.98 3.58 -18.52
N THR A 19 -12.08 4.87 -18.15
CA THR A 19 -10.99 5.59 -17.49
C THR A 19 -10.94 5.43 -15.97
N MET A 20 -11.90 4.69 -15.39
CA MET A 20 -11.87 4.38 -13.96
C MET A 20 -10.63 3.53 -13.66
N SER A 21 -9.77 4.00 -12.75
CA SER A 21 -8.63 3.20 -12.30
C SER A 21 -9.13 1.99 -11.51
N SER A 22 -8.72 0.79 -11.91
CA SER A 22 -8.99 -0.44 -11.16
C SER A 22 -8.13 -0.55 -9.90
N THR A 23 -7.03 0.21 -9.83
CA THR A 23 -6.01 0.08 -8.79
C THR A 23 -5.68 1.45 -8.20
N THR A 24 -5.58 1.50 -6.88
CA THR A 24 -5.03 2.62 -6.11
C THR A 24 -3.75 2.12 -5.46
N THR A 25 -2.63 2.81 -5.71
CA THR A 25 -1.30 2.33 -5.31
C THR A 25 -0.70 3.24 -4.25
N ILE A 26 -0.14 2.65 -3.20
CA ILE A 26 0.55 3.34 -2.10
C ILE A 26 1.94 2.74 -1.94
N HIS A 27 2.96 3.57 -1.84
CA HIS A 27 4.33 3.12 -1.59
C HIS A 27 4.73 3.42 -0.15
N ILE A 28 5.15 2.38 0.57
CA ILE A 28 5.55 2.48 1.97
C ILE A 28 7.03 2.10 2.07
N ARG A 29 7.81 2.89 2.81
CA ARG A 29 9.19 2.54 3.15
C ARG A 29 9.22 1.85 4.50
N GLU A 30 9.84 0.68 4.57
CA GLU A 30 9.87 -0.11 5.79
C GLU A 30 10.81 0.43 6.88
N ASP A 31 11.80 1.25 6.53
CA ASP A 31 12.76 1.84 7.49
C ASP A 31 12.07 2.70 8.56
N ASN A 32 10.98 3.38 8.18
CA ASN A 32 10.30 4.37 9.00
C ASN A 32 8.78 4.34 8.86
N TYR A 33 8.24 3.39 8.10
CA TYR A 33 6.82 3.24 7.81
C TYR A 33 6.19 4.44 7.09
N ASP A 34 7.01 5.21 6.38
CA ASP A 34 6.57 6.40 5.68
C ASP A 34 5.88 6.07 4.36
N VAL A 35 4.74 6.74 4.12
CA VAL A 35 4.10 6.75 2.81
C VAL A 35 4.83 7.74 1.90
N THR A 36 5.54 7.20 0.92
CA THR A 36 6.38 7.97 -0.01
C THR A 36 5.68 8.35 -1.30
N TYR A 37 4.61 7.63 -1.65
CA TYR A 37 3.81 7.91 -2.84
C TYR A 37 2.38 7.40 -2.65
N VAL A 38 1.44 8.18 -3.20
CA VAL A 38 0.03 7.84 -3.31
C VAL A 38 -0.40 8.08 -4.75
N SER A 39 -1.10 7.12 -5.35
CA SER A 39 -1.61 7.26 -6.71
C SER A 39 -2.56 8.45 -6.84
N SER A 40 -2.40 9.23 -7.91
CA SER A 40 -3.25 10.39 -8.18
C SER A 40 -4.73 10.00 -8.30
N PRO A 41 -5.66 10.89 -7.89
CA PRO A 41 -7.08 10.66 -8.05
C PRO A 41 -7.45 10.48 -9.53
N PRO A 42 -8.51 9.70 -9.84
CA PRO A 42 -8.98 9.54 -11.21
C PRO A 42 -9.24 10.88 -11.89
N ALA A 43 -8.61 11.13 -13.04
CA ALA A 43 -8.67 12.43 -13.74
C ALA A 43 -10.12 12.85 -14.10
N SER A 44 -11.02 11.88 -14.26
CA SER A 44 -12.44 12.12 -14.53
C SER A 44 -13.16 12.90 -13.41
N LEU A 45 -12.58 12.97 -12.21
CA LEU A 45 -13.06 13.83 -11.11
C LEU A 45 -12.80 15.32 -11.34
N THR A 46 -11.84 15.70 -12.20
CA THR A 46 -11.42 17.10 -12.38
C THR A 46 -11.52 17.62 -13.82
N ILE A 47 -11.54 16.73 -14.83
CA ILE A 47 -11.45 17.10 -16.26
C ILE A 47 -12.59 18.03 -16.73
N ASN A 48 -13.85 17.61 -16.66
CA ASN A 48 -14.99 18.38 -17.19
C ASN A 48 -16.31 17.98 -16.51
N ARG A 49 -17.41 18.68 -16.81
CA ARG A 49 -18.72 18.42 -16.19
C ARG A 49 -19.28 17.03 -16.51
N GLU A 50 -19.09 16.53 -17.72
CA GLU A 50 -19.61 15.22 -18.15
C GLU A 50 -18.85 14.07 -17.47
N ALA A 51 -17.52 14.14 -17.48
CA ALA A 51 -16.63 13.21 -16.79
C ALA A 51 -16.97 13.13 -15.30
N ARG A 52 -17.16 14.29 -14.65
CA ARG A 52 -17.56 14.34 -13.24
C ARG A 52 -18.92 13.72 -12.97
N LYS A 53 -19.86 13.80 -13.91
CA LYS A 53 -21.17 13.16 -13.77
C LYS A 53 -21.03 11.64 -13.79
N VAL A 54 -20.22 11.11 -14.71
CA VAL A 54 -19.93 9.67 -14.80
C VAL A 54 -19.13 9.20 -13.57
N ALA A 55 -18.12 9.95 -13.14
CA ALA A 55 -17.29 9.57 -11.99
C ALA A 55 -18.07 9.50 -10.66
N ARG A 56 -19.20 10.20 -10.53
CA ARG A 56 -20.10 10.06 -9.37
C ARG A 56 -20.80 8.71 -9.32
N GLU A 57 -20.97 8.04 -10.46
CA GLU A 57 -21.58 6.72 -10.56
C GLU A 57 -20.62 5.61 -10.09
N TRP A 58 -19.32 5.92 -9.88
CA TRP A 58 -18.28 4.95 -9.46
C TRP A 58 -18.24 4.66 -7.96
N GLU A 59 -19.06 5.35 -7.17
CA GLU A 59 -19.14 5.19 -5.71
C GLU A 59 -17.78 5.32 -4.99
N LEU A 60 -16.88 6.15 -5.53
CA LEU A 60 -15.57 6.40 -4.93
C LEU A 60 -15.73 7.09 -3.57
N LYS A 61 -15.11 6.50 -2.55
CA LYS A 61 -14.97 7.07 -1.22
C LYS A 61 -13.55 7.56 -1.01
N LYS A 62 -13.42 8.65 -0.26
CA LYS A 62 -12.13 9.22 0.13
C LYS A 62 -11.70 8.66 1.46
N TYR A 63 -10.42 8.33 1.59
CA TYR A 63 -9.81 7.98 2.86
C TYR A 63 -8.53 8.80 3.04
N PRO A 64 -8.39 9.55 4.15
CA PRO A 64 -7.20 10.33 4.43
C PRO A 64 -6.08 9.39 4.91
N ILE A 65 -4.87 9.62 4.42
CA ILE A 65 -3.66 8.90 4.80
C ILE A 65 -2.58 9.92 5.14
N TRP A 66 -1.84 9.65 6.21
CA TRP A 66 -0.71 10.47 6.61
C TRP A 66 0.51 10.11 5.75
N THR A 67 1.06 11.08 5.04
CA THR A 67 2.33 10.95 4.29
C THR A 67 3.44 11.68 5.04
N VAL A 68 4.68 11.58 4.53
CA VAL A 68 5.86 12.23 5.15
C VAL A 68 5.63 13.71 5.42
N ASP A 69 4.97 14.39 4.49
CA ASP A 69 4.87 15.85 4.48
C ASP A 69 3.47 16.37 4.84
N ASP A 70 2.40 15.64 4.49
CA ASP A 70 1.00 16.10 4.67
C ASP A 70 -0.02 14.94 4.64
N TRP A 71 -1.28 15.25 4.96
CA TRP A 71 -2.43 14.38 4.68
C TRP A 71 -2.71 14.31 3.17
N GLN A 72 -2.90 13.10 2.64
CA GLN A 72 -3.33 12.86 1.27
C GLN A 72 -4.59 11.98 1.23
N ASP A 73 -5.48 12.26 0.28
CA ASP A 73 -6.67 11.46 0.04
C ASP A 73 -6.37 10.32 -0.94
N ILE A 74 -6.71 9.09 -0.58
CA ILE A 74 -6.90 8.01 -1.56
C ILE A 74 -8.38 7.83 -1.90
N TYR A 75 -8.63 7.31 -3.10
CA TYR A 75 -9.97 7.15 -3.66
C TYR A 75 -10.24 5.68 -3.95
N LEU A 76 -11.13 5.08 -3.17
CA LEU A 76 -11.44 3.65 -3.29
C LEU A 76 -12.92 3.43 -3.56
N SER A 77 -13.23 2.56 -4.51
CA SER A 77 -14.53 1.92 -4.63
C SER A 77 -14.46 0.55 -3.94
N PRO A 78 -15.18 0.34 -2.82
CA PRO A 78 -15.06 -0.89 -2.02
C PRO A 78 -15.25 -2.19 -2.82
N GLN A 79 -16.03 -2.15 -3.91
CA GLN A 79 -16.32 -3.33 -4.71
C GLN A 79 -15.39 -3.51 -5.90
N ASN A 80 -14.81 -2.43 -6.43
CA ASN A 80 -14.20 -2.42 -7.77
C ASN A 80 -12.73 -1.98 -7.79
N THR A 81 -12.21 -1.47 -6.67
CA THR A 81 -10.83 -0.98 -6.59
C THR A 81 -9.95 -1.95 -5.80
N ILE A 82 -8.81 -2.30 -6.38
CA ILE A 82 -7.72 -2.99 -5.70
C ILE A 82 -6.86 -1.93 -4.99
N LEU A 83 -6.63 -2.11 -3.69
CA LEU A 83 -5.57 -1.37 -3.00
C LEU A 83 -4.26 -2.13 -3.18
N GLU A 84 -3.31 -1.51 -3.85
CA GLU A 84 -1.97 -2.04 -4.02
C GLU A 84 -1.00 -1.33 -3.09
N ILE A 85 -0.34 -2.09 -2.23
CA ILE A 85 0.68 -1.61 -1.31
C ILE A 85 2.03 -2.09 -1.82
N VAL A 86 2.87 -1.16 -2.22
CA VAL A 86 4.26 -1.42 -2.63
C VAL A 86 5.17 -1.11 -1.46
N ILE A 87 5.77 -2.15 -0.88
CA ILE A 87 6.70 -2.01 0.24
C ILE A 87 8.12 -1.94 -0.32
N ALA A 88 8.80 -0.83 -0.06
CA ALA A 88 10.24 -0.70 -0.26
C ALA A 88 10.94 -1.29 0.97
N PRO A 89 11.60 -2.44 0.85
CA PRO A 89 12.16 -3.14 1.99
C PRO A 89 13.32 -2.35 2.61
N SER A 90 13.45 -2.46 3.94
CA SER A 90 14.56 -1.89 4.67
C SER A 90 15.87 -2.60 4.34
N LYS A 91 16.99 -1.88 4.45
CA LYS A 91 18.32 -2.51 4.46
C LYS A 91 18.60 -3.27 5.76
N SER A 92 17.83 -3.00 6.82
CA SER A 92 17.94 -3.67 8.11
C SER A 92 17.09 -4.94 8.13
N ALA A 93 17.74 -6.09 8.37
CA ALA A 93 17.07 -7.38 8.46
C ALA A 93 16.05 -7.46 9.62
N SER A 94 16.20 -6.63 10.65
CA SER A 94 15.36 -6.64 11.86
C SER A 94 13.98 -5.98 11.69
N LEU A 95 13.84 -5.05 10.73
CA LEU A 95 12.62 -4.27 10.55
C LEU A 95 11.72 -4.92 9.53
N ASN A 96 10.65 -5.60 9.93
CA ASN A 96 9.65 -6.12 8.99
C ASN A 96 8.31 -5.40 9.21
N ILE A 97 7.59 -5.08 8.15
CA ILE A 97 6.23 -4.54 8.26
C ILE A 97 5.23 -5.63 8.64
N THR A 98 4.32 -5.31 9.57
CA THR A 98 3.24 -6.20 10.02
C THR A 98 1.86 -5.58 9.71
N TRP A 99 0.80 -6.36 9.97
CA TRP A 99 -0.58 -5.86 9.84
C TRP A 99 -0.87 -4.69 10.78
N THR A 100 -0.20 -4.62 11.93
CA THR A 100 -0.40 -3.54 12.90
C THR A 100 0.13 -2.22 12.36
N GLU A 101 1.33 -2.20 11.77
CA GLU A 101 1.84 -0.96 11.15
C GLU A 101 1.01 -0.59 9.91
N LEU A 102 0.61 -1.55 9.08
CA LEU A 102 -0.28 -1.25 7.94
C LEU A 102 -1.61 -0.67 8.39
N HIS A 103 -2.21 -1.20 9.47
CA HIS A 103 -3.44 -0.65 10.03
C HIS A 103 -3.22 0.75 10.62
N ALA A 104 -2.08 1.01 11.25
CA ALA A 104 -1.75 2.34 11.76
C ALA A 104 -1.62 3.38 10.64
N ILE A 105 -1.04 2.99 9.50
CA ILE A 105 -0.83 3.88 8.35
C ILE A 105 -2.13 4.10 7.56
N LEU A 106 -2.86 3.01 7.27
CA LEU A 106 -3.98 3.02 6.33
C LEU A 106 -5.35 3.18 7.00
N GLY A 107 -5.46 2.86 8.30
CA GLY A 107 -6.67 2.98 9.09
C GLY A 107 -7.90 2.40 8.39
N ASP A 108 -8.95 3.23 8.29
CA ASP A 108 -10.24 2.85 7.71
C ASP A 108 -10.14 2.43 6.24
N ALA A 109 -9.13 2.88 5.50
CA ALA A 109 -8.94 2.46 4.12
C ALA A 109 -8.66 0.96 4.02
N LEU A 110 -7.87 0.42 4.94
CA LEU A 110 -7.55 -1.02 4.94
C LEU A 110 -8.81 -1.86 5.18
N LEU A 111 -9.71 -1.39 6.05
CA LEU A 111 -10.97 -2.06 6.37
C LEU A 111 -12.01 -1.95 5.24
N ALA A 112 -11.94 -0.88 4.45
CA ALA A 112 -12.90 -0.63 3.37
C ALA A 112 -12.61 -1.41 2.07
N VAL A 113 -11.42 -2.00 1.95
CA VAL A 113 -10.95 -2.64 0.73
C VAL A 113 -11.34 -4.11 0.71
N LYS A 114 -11.92 -4.56 -0.41
CA LYS A 114 -12.20 -5.97 -0.66
C LYS A 114 -11.02 -6.72 -1.29
N TYR A 115 -10.20 -6.03 -2.08
CA TYR A 115 -9.07 -6.61 -2.81
C TYR A 115 -7.78 -5.90 -2.45
N LEU A 116 -6.90 -6.58 -1.73
CA LEU A 116 -5.62 -6.07 -1.31
C LEU A 116 -4.49 -6.81 -2.02
N HIS A 117 -3.57 -6.06 -2.64
CA HIS A 117 -2.37 -6.58 -3.25
C HIS A 117 -1.15 -6.00 -2.51
N VAL A 118 -0.25 -6.87 -2.03
CA VAL A 118 0.97 -6.45 -1.36
C VAL A 118 2.16 -6.88 -2.19
N VAL A 119 2.97 -5.92 -2.60
CA VAL A 119 4.12 -6.10 -3.49
C VAL A 119 5.38 -5.71 -2.73
N CYS A 120 6.39 -6.58 -2.73
CA CYS A 120 7.71 -6.31 -2.19
C CYS A 120 8.77 -6.93 -3.10
N SER A 121 9.89 -6.24 -3.30
CA SER A 121 11.00 -6.77 -4.12
C SER A 121 11.70 -7.98 -3.47
N THR A 122 11.55 -8.14 -2.17
CA THR A 122 12.11 -9.24 -1.36
C THR A 122 10.95 -9.97 -0.68
N PRO A 123 10.34 -10.96 -1.32
CA PRO A 123 9.10 -11.58 -0.84
C PRO A 123 9.26 -12.27 0.51
N GLU A 124 10.47 -12.72 0.88
CA GLU A 124 10.77 -13.32 2.18
C GLU A 124 10.48 -12.35 3.34
N ARG A 125 10.60 -11.04 3.09
CA ARG A 125 10.29 -9.98 4.06
C ARG A 125 8.81 -9.92 4.43
N LEU A 126 7.94 -10.42 3.55
CA LEU A 126 6.51 -10.49 3.80
C LEU A 126 6.11 -11.67 4.69
N ALA A 127 7.05 -12.55 5.08
CA ALA A 127 6.74 -13.71 5.92
C ALA A 127 6.04 -13.32 7.22
N ARG A 128 6.56 -12.30 7.94
CA ARG A 128 5.92 -11.79 9.17
C ARG A 128 4.56 -11.17 8.92
N LEU A 129 4.38 -10.45 7.82
CA LEU A 129 3.09 -9.91 7.45
C LEU A 129 2.07 -11.03 7.26
N PHE A 130 2.41 -12.10 6.55
CA PHE A 130 1.49 -13.21 6.31
C PHE A 130 1.41 -14.21 7.46
N MET A 131 2.06 -13.94 8.60
CA MET A 131 2.18 -14.89 9.72
C MET A 131 2.61 -16.27 9.22
N LEU A 132 3.39 -16.31 8.13
CA LEU A 132 3.97 -17.54 7.66
C LEU A 132 4.96 -17.94 8.76
N PRO A 133 4.90 -19.18 9.28
CA PRO A 133 5.92 -19.65 10.19
C PRO A 133 7.24 -19.55 9.43
N GLU A 134 8.02 -18.51 9.76
CA GLU A 134 9.44 -18.48 9.43
C GLU A 134 9.98 -19.82 9.95
N GLY A 135 10.78 -20.49 9.12
CA GLY A 135 11.33 -21.81 9.41
C GLY A 135 12.32 -21.84 10.57
N GLU A 136 12.09 -21.09 11.63
CA GLU A 136 12.71 -21.20 12.94
C GLU A 136 11.61 -21.14 13.99
N ILE A 137 11.28 -22.32 14.50
CA ILE A 137 10.39 -22.53 15.64
C ILE A 137 11.05 -21.83 16.83
N VAL A 138 10.63 -20.61 17.15
CA VAL A 138 10.84 -20.08 18.49
C VAL A 138 9.59 -20.41 19.28
N GLY A 139 9.67 -21.51 20.03
CA GLY A 139 8.60 -21.94 20.93
C GLY A 139 8.32 -20.84 21.98
N VAL A 140 7.07 -20.77 22.44
CA VAL A 140 6.67 -19.85 23.51
C VAL A 140 7.55 -20.11 24.74
N GLY A 141 8.46 -19.18 25.04
CA GLY A 141 9.44 -19.29 26.13
C GLY A 141 10.90 -19.14 25.72
N GLU A 142 11.23 -19.10 24.43
CA GLU A 142 12.63 -18.93 23.98
C GLU A 142 12.92 -17.50 23.49
N SER A 143 14.06 -16.96 23.93
CA SER A 143 14.63 -15.70 23.46
C SER A 143 15.39 -15.98 22.16
N CYS A 144 14.95 -15.38 21.06
CA CYS A 144 15.69 -15.40 19.80
C CYS A 144 17.00 -14.62 19.98
N VAL A 145 18.12 -15.32 20.11
CA VAL A 145 19.45 -14.70 20.02
C VAL A 145 19.79 -14.65 18.54
N GLU A 146 19.58 -13.50 17.91
CA GLU A 146 20.05 -13.24 16.55
C GLU A 146 21.56 -13.51 16.50
N LYS A 147 21.96 -14.56 15.78
CA LYS A 147 23.35 -14.78 15.40
C LYS A 147 23.76 -13.66 14.45
N GLY A 148 24.27 -12.57 15.01
CA GLY A 148 24.80 -11.46 14.23
C GLY A 148 25.16 -10.19 14.98
N LEU A 149 24.84 -10.05 16.28
CA LEU A 149 25.00 -8.78 17.00
C LEU A 149 26.14 -8.72 18.03
N PHE A 150 26.80 -9.84 18.36
CA PHE A 150 28.01 -9.79 19.18
C PHE A 150 29.23 -9.91 18.27
N GLY A 151 29.87 -8.76 18.05
CA GLY A 151 31.19 -8.68 17.45
C GLY A 151 32.16 -9.64 18.16
N SER A 152 33.08 -10.18 17.37
CA SER A 152 34.20 -11.00 17.83
C SER A 152 35.11 -10.18 18.76
N GLU A 153 34.76 -10.06 20.03
CA GLU A 153 35.75 -9.76 21.07
C GLU A 153 36.49 -11.07 21.37
N VAL A 154 37.63 -11.22 20.68
CA VAL A 154 38.65 -12.21 20.99
C VAL A 154 39.19 -11.91 22.39
N ILE A 155 38.64 -12.57 23.41
CA ILE A 155 39.28 -12.64 24.72
C ILE A 155 40.46 -13.62 24.57
N SER A 156 41.64 -13.05 24.32
CA SER A 156 42.90 -13.73 24.57
C SER A 156 43.10 -13.79 26.09
N SER A 157 42.78 -14.94 26.67
CA SER A 157 43.14 -15.23 28.06
C SER A 157 44.50 -15.92 28.07
N ASP A 158 45.57 -15.15 28.22
CA ASP A 158 46.83 -15.66 28.77
C ASP A 158 46.61 -15.96 30.26
N ARG A 159 46.60 -17.25 30.61
CA ARG A 159 47.03 -17.79 31.90
C ARG A 159 47.17 -19.31 31.87
#